data_AF-W7QKB5-F1
#
_entry.id   AF-W7QKB5-F1
#
_cell.length_a   1.000
_cell.length_b   1.000
_cell.length_c   1.000
_cell.angle_alpha   90.00
_cell.angle_beta   90.00
_cell.angle_gamma   90.00
#
_symmetry.space_group_name_H-M   'P 1'
#
loop_
_entity.id
_entity.type
_entity.pdbx_description
1 polymer ?
#
loop_
_entity_poly.entity_id
_entity_poly.type
_entity_poly.pdbx_seq_one_letter_code
_entity_poly.pdbx_strand_id
1 'polypeptide(L)'
;MYFTSKEIQKILKISGCELMHQRLAGKLNYSKKGNAYLYEIPLDHALLKHPLYCKLINWFENKHPMDLNNAPQQRASQIEIMRIIKDILLPIEKHLGEVTITYGFNSAKLNTYIQANNPNGTSPKLDQHSSFEVNSLGNRISENDGFACDFYVKGYEQKMGEVVKFITNKLNFDKIYFYGCSRPVHVSVSSSPQHHLQLMLESENGRRVPGRKAYGEQAKFLAERLQ
;
A
#
# COMPACT_ATOMS: atom_id res chain seq x y z
N MET A 1 -3.88 3.91 -14.20
CA MET A 1 -5.18 3.21 -14.28
C MET A 1 -6.30 4.24 -14.29
N TYR A 2 -7.39 3.99 -15.01
CA TYR A 2 -8.47 4.96 -15.19
C TYR A 2 -9.77 4.58 -14.44
N PHE A 3 -10.50 5.60 -14.00
CA PHE A 3 -11.75 5.50 -13.25
C PHE A 3 -12.86 6.34 -13.89
N THR A 4 -14.08 5.84 -13.84
CA THR A 4 -15.27 6.55 -14.33
C THR A 4 -15.57 7.79 -13.48
N SER A 5 -16.36 8.71 -14.01
CA SER A 5 -16.82 9.90 -13.27
C SER A 5 -17.47 9.54 -11.93
N LYS A 6 -18.28 8.47 -11.88
CA LYS A 6 -18.96 8.02 -10.65
C LYS A 6 -17.96 7.52 -9.61
N GLU A 7 -16.97 6.73 -10.02
CA GLU A 7 -15.93 6.23 -9.13
C GLU A 7 -15.10 7.38 -8.55
N ILE A 8 -14.71 8.35 -9.39
CA ILE A 8 -13.85 9.46 -8.97
C ILE A 8 -14.57 10.43 -8.05
N GLN A 9 -15.86 10.70 -8.30
CA GLN A 9 -16.70 11.46 -7.37
C GLN A 9 -16.73 10.82 -5.98
N LYS A 10 -16.85 9.48 -5.92
CA LYS A 10 -16.84 8.75 -4.65
C LYS A 10 -15.47 8.80 -3.97
N ILE A 11 -14.38 8.60 -4.72
CA ILE A 11 -13.00 8.61 -4.20
C ILE A 11 -12.64 9.98 -3.64
N LEU A 12 -12.90 11.05 -4.40
CA LEU A 12 -12.56 12.42 -4.02
C LEU A 12 -13.60 13.09 -3.13
N LYS A 13 -14.77 12.44 -2.94
CA LYS A 13 -15.94 12.98 -2.21
C LYS A 13 -16.40 14.34 -2.76
N ILE A 14 -16.49 14.45 -4.09
CA ILE A 14 -16.91 15.67 -4.81
C ILE A 14 -18.19 15.45 -5.63
N SER A 15 -18.91 16.54 -5.89
CA SER A 15 -20.10 16.50 -6.75
C SER A 15 -19.77 16.36 -8.24
N GLY A 16 -20.76 16.02 -9.06
CA GLY A 16 -20.59 15.98 -10.52
C GLY A 16 -20.28 17.35 -11.14
N CYS A 17 -20.88 18.42 -10.59
CA CYS A 17 -20.60 19.80 -11.00
C CYS A 17 -19.14 20.19 -10.66
N GLU A 18 -18.70 19.85 -9.45
CA GLU A 18 -17.33 20.09 -9.02
C GLU A 18 -16.31 19.31 -9.85
N LEU A 19 -16.57 18.03 -10.12
CA LEU A 19 -15.73 17.20 -11.01
C LEU A 19 -15.59 17.85 -12.39
N MET A 20 -16.68 18.38 -12.95
CA MET A 20 -16.64 19.08 -14.24
C MET A 20 -15.76 20.34 -14.17
N HIS A 21 -15.91 21.17 -13.13
CA HIS A 21 -15.09 22.37 -12.96
C HIS A 21 -13.60 22.03 -12.78
N GLN A 22 -13.28 21.04 -11.95
CA GLN A 22 -11.90 20.61 -11.77
C GLN A 22 -11.30 20.06 -13.07
N ARG A 23 -12.08 19.33 -13.87
CA ARG A 23 -11.69 18.85 -15.20
C ARG A 23 -11.40 20.01 -16.17
N LEU A 24 -12.30 21.00 -16.26
CA LEU A 24 -12.15 22.15 -17.15
C LEU A 24 -11.00 23.06 -16.73
N ALA A 25 -10.73 23.16 -15.42
CA ALA A 25 -9.60 23.90 -14.87
C ALA A 25 -8.24 23.18 -15.03
N GLY A 26 -8.20 22.00 -15.67
CA GLY A 26 -6.96 21.23 -15.87
C GLY A 26 -6.39 20.60 -14.59
N LYS A 27 -7.17 20.53 -13.51
CA LYS A 27 -6.72 19.98 -12.21
C LYS A 27 -6.72 18.45 -12.17
N LEU A 28 -7.35 17.81 -13.14
CA LEU A 28 -7.49 16.35 -13.20
C LEU A 28 -6.99 15.83 -14.54
N ASN A 29 -6.17 14.79 -14.49
CA ASN A 29 -5.80 14.03 -15.67
C ASN A 29 -6.97 13.13 -16.08
N TYR A 30 -7.33 13.16 -17.36
CA TYR A 30 -8.40 12.33 -17.89
C TYR A 30 -8.17 11.93 -19.35
N SER A 31 -8.85 10.87 -19.77
CA SER A 31 -8.99 10.41 -21.14
C SER A 31 -10.48 10.41 -21.51
N LYS A 32 -10.80 10.86 -22.72
CA LYS A 32 -12.16 10.82 -23.26
C LYS A 32 -12.30 9.61 -24.19
N LYS A 33 -13.29 8.76 -23.94
CA LYS A 33 -13.64 7.61 -24.81
C LYS A 33 -15.11 7.71 -25.20
N GLY A 34 -15.37 8.12 -26.44
CA GLY A 34 -16.71 8.49 -26.89
C GLY A 34 -17.27 9.64 -26.05
N ASN A 35 -18.43 9.41 -25.42
CA ASN A 35 -19.07 10.39 -24.53
C ASN A 35 -18.65 10.26 -23.05
N ALA A 36 -17.83 9.25 -22.72
CA ALA A 36 -17.40 9.01 -21.34
C ALA A 36 -16.05 9.69 -21.05
N TYR A 37 -15.92 10.20 -19.82
CA TYR A 37 -14.66 10.66 -19.23
C TYR A 37 -14.14 9.63 -18.25
N LEU A 38 -12.85 9.35 -18.36
CA LEU A 38 -12.10 8.41 -17.55
C LEU A 38 -10.93 9.15 -16.91
N TYR A 39 -10.78 9.12 -15.59
CA TYR A 39 -9.81 9.94 -14.88
C TYR A 39 -8.74 9.10 -14.22
N GLU A 40 -7.55 9.68 -14.09
CA GLU A 40 -6.56 9.18 -13.14
C GLU A 40 -6.91 9.71 -11.74
N ILE A 41 -6.56 8.94 -10.71
CA ILE A 41 -6.69 9.41 -9.34
C ILE A 41 -5.58 10.45 -9.08
N PRO A 42 -5.91 11.70 -8.72
CA PRO A 42 -4.89 12.67 -8.33
C PRO A 42 -4.26 12.28 -7.00
N LEU A 43 -3.00 12.64 -6.79
CA LEU A 43 -2.37 12.53 -5.48
C LEU A 43 -2.85 13.71 -4.61
N ASP A 44 -4.02 13.55 -4.00
CA ASP A 44 -4.77 14.61 -3.33
C ASP A 44 -5.09 14.27 -1.87
N HIS A 45 -5.19 15.27 -1.00
CA HIS A 45 -5.53 15.11 0.42
C HIS A 45 -6.89 14.44 0.66
N ALA A 46 -7.79 14.43 -0.32
CA ALA A 46 -9.01 13.63 -0.27
C ALA A 46 -8.73 12.14 0.00
N LEU A 47 -7.57 11.61 -0.41
CA LEU A 47 -7.16 10.23 -0.14
C LEU A 47 -6.95 9.95 1.35
N LEU A 48 -6.54 10.96 2.14
CA LEU A 48 -6.46 10.86 3.60
C LEU A 48 -7.84 10.80 4.28
N LYS A 49 -8.90 11.09 3.54
CA LYS A 49 -10.31 10.95 3.99
C LYS A 49 -10.96 9.68 3.46
N HIS A 50 -10.24 8.86 2.69
CA HIS A 50 -10.75 7.62 2.11
C HIS A 50 -10.79 6.50 3.18
N PRO A 51 -11.77 5.57 3.17
CA PRO A 51 -11.81 4.46 4.14
C PRO A 51 -10.55 3.60 4.19
N LEU A 52 -9.83 3.47 3.06
CA LEU A 52 -8.53 2.77 3.02
C LEU A 52 -7.46 3.43 3.91
N TYR A 53 -7.48 4.76 4.05
CA TYR A 53 -6.60 5.45 4.99
C TYR A 53 -6.88 5.01 6.42
N CYS A 54 -8.15 4.98 6.84
CA CYS A 54 -8.53 4.48 8.16
C CYS A 54 -8.06 3.03 8.37
N LYS A 55 -8.23 2.14 7.38
CA LYS A 55 -7.73 0.76 7.45
C LYS A 55 -6.20 0.70 7.64
N LEU A 56 -5.44 1.60 6.99
CA LEU A 56 -3.98 1.68 7.13
C LEU A 56 -3.52 2.22 8.48
N ILE A 57 -4.24 3.17 9.08
CA ILE A 57 -3.86 3.76 10.37
C ILE A 57 -4.29 2.88 11.55
N ASN A 58 -5.48 2.27 11.45
CA ASN A 58 -6.13 1.59 12.57
C ASN A 58 -5.91 0.06 12.57
N TRP A 59 -5.01 -0.44 11.73
CA TRP A 59 -4.74 -1.89 11.61
C TRP A 59 -4.40 -2.56 12.95
N PHE A 60 -3.81 -1.80 13.88
CA PHE A 60 -3.30 -2.30 15.15
C PHE A 60 -4.39 -2.54 16.19
N GLU A 61 -5.56 -1.89 16.09
CA GLU A 61 -6.59 -1.86 17.15
C GLU A 61 -7.04 -3.27 17.58
N ASN A 62 -7.15 -4.19 16.63
CA ASN A 62 -7.56 -5.58 16.90
C ASN A 62 -6.44 -6.43 17.53
N LYS A 63 -5.17 -6.09 17.30
CA LYS A 63 -3.99 -6.85 17.77
C LYS A 63 -3.41 -6.27 19.06
N HIS A 64 -3.57 -4.98 19.24
CA HIS A 64 -3.04 -4.19 20.33
C HIS A 64 -4.17 -3.28 20.83
N PRO A 65 -5.06 -3.80 21.71
CA PRO A 65 -6.22 -3.05 22.20
C PRO A 65 -5.75 -1.95 23.17
N MET A 66 -5.28 -0.86 22.59
CA MET A 66 -4.78 0.31 23.30
C MET A 66 -5.29 1.58 22.63
N ASP A 67 -5.52 2.61 23.44
CA ASP A 67 -5.80 3.94 22.92
C ASP A 67 -4.48 4.61 22.52
N LEU A 68 -4.20 4.67 21.22
CA LEU A 68 -2.99 5.27 20.67
C LEU A 68 -3.29 5.99 19.35
N ASN A 69 -2.87 7.25 19.26
CA ASN A 69 -2.92 7.98 17.99
C ASN A 69 -1.77 7.54 17.07
N ASN A 70 -2.12 6.77 16.03
CA ASN A 70 -1.18 6.28 15.02
C ASN A 70 -1.13 7.17 13.76
N ALA A 71 -1.62 8.41 13.80
CA ALA A 71 -1.58 9.29 12.64
C ALA A 71 -0.14 9.70 12.26
N PRO A 72 0.19 9.78 10.96
CA PRO A 72 1.50 10.21 10.47
C PRO A 72 1.79 11.66 10.84
N GLN A 73 2.97 11.90 11.41
CA GLN A 73 3.41 13.25 11.80
C GLN A 73 4.17 13.93 10.67
N GLN A 74 4.88 13.16 9.84
CA GLN A 74 5.65 13.72 8.74
C GLN A 74 4.79 13.89 7.48
N ARG A 75 4.94 15.04 6.81
CA ARG A 75 4.27 15.30 5.52
C ARG A 75 4.70 14.29 4.45
N ALA A 76 5.97 13.88 4.46
CA ALA A 76 6.47 12.86 3.54
C ALA A 76 5.78 11.49 3.75
N SER A 77 5.52 11.11 5.02
CA SER A 77 4.73 9.91 5.33
C SER A 77 3.31 10.00 4.77
N GLN A 78 2.64 11.15 4.94
CA GLN A 78 1.30 11.36 4.38
C GLN A 78 1.28 11.23 2.85
N ILE A 79 2.30 11.76 2.16
CA ILE A 79 2.44 11.65 0.70
C ILE A 79 2.53 10.19 0.25
N GLU A 80 3.37 9.38 0.89
CA GLU A 80 3.53 7.98 0.49
C GLU A 80 2.34 7.10 0.91
N ILE A 81 1.65 7.44 2.00
CA ILE A 81 0.36 6.82 2.35
C ILE A 81 -0.69 7.11 1.27
N MET A 82 -0.79 8.37 0.80
CA MET A 82 -1.68 8.69 -0.32
C MET A 82 -1.26 7.94 -1.59
N ARG A 83 0.05 7.79 -1.83
CA ARG A 83 0.58 7.05 -2.97
C ARG A 83 0.17 5.58 -2.94
N ILE A 84 0.30 4.88 -1.81
CA ILE A 84 -0.08 3.46 -1.76
C ILE A 84 -1.59 3.27 -1.95
N ILE A 85 -2.41 4.19 -1.42
CA ILE A 85 -3.86 4.17 -1.63
C ILE A 85 -4.17 4.31 -3.12
N LYS A 86 -3.54 5.29 -3.77
CA LYS A 86 -3.73 5.61 -5.19
C LYS A 86 -3.22 4.51 -6.13
N ASP A 87 -1.99 4.06 -5.93
CA ASP A 87 -1.25 3.27 -6.92
C ASP A 87 -1.41 1.76 -6.70
N ILE A 88 -1.78 1.32 -5.47
CA ILE A 88 -1.92 -0.08 -5.11
C ILE A 88 -3.35 -0.42 -4.66
N LEU A 89 -3.82 0.18 -3.57
CA LEU A 89 -5.02 -0.31 -2.87
C LEU A 89 -6.32 -0.05 -3.64
N LEU A 90 -6.52 1.15 -4.19
CA LEU A 90 -7.71 1.48 -5.00
C LEU A 90 -7.77 0.64 -6.30
N PRO A 91 -6.67 0.47 -7.06
CA PRO A 91 -6.63 -0.47 -8.17
C PRO A 91 -7.00 -1.91 -7.80
N ILE A 92 -6.53 -2.40 -6.65
CA ILE A 92 -6.88 -3.74 -6.17
C ILE A 92 -8.36 -3.84 -5.81
N GLU A 93 -8.91 -2.88 -5.05
CA GLU A 93 -10.34 -2.86 -4.70
C GLU A 93 -11.24 -2.78 -5.93
N LYS A 94 -10.78 -2.09 -6.98
CA LYS A 94 -11.51 -1.99 -8.24
C LYS A 94 -11.54 -3.29 -9.04
N HIS A 95 -10.45 -4.06 -9.05
CA HIS A 95 -10.27 -5.16 -10.00
C HIS A 95 -10.35 -6.56 -9.38
N LEU A 96 -9.99 -6.70 -8.11
CA LEU A 96 -9.90 -8.01 -7.46
C LEU A 96 -10.93 -8.14 -6.35
N GLY A 97 -11.00 -7.18 -5.44
CA GLY A 97 -11.92 -7.22 -4.31
C GLY A 97 -11.46 -6.39 -3.12
N GLU A 98 -12.28 -6.35 -2.08
CA GLU A 98 -12.01 -5.58 -0.87
C GLU A 98 -10.66 -5.96 -0.24
N VAL A 99 -9.91 -4.94 0.20
CA VAL A 99 -8.62 -5.13 0.89
C VAL A 99 -8.82 -5.17 2.41
N THR A 100 -8.18 -6.14 3.06
CA THR A 100 -8.05 -6.24 4.52
C THR A 100 -6.59 -6.02 4.92
N ILE A 101 -6.30 -4.87 5.52
CA ILE A 101 -4.95 -4.53 6.01
C ILE A 101 -4.64 -5.37 7.27
N THR A 102 -3.54 -6.10 7.25
CA THR A 102 -3.05 -6.90 8.38
C THR A 102 -1.90 -6.22 9.12
N TYR A 103 -1.14 -5.37 8.43
CA TYR A 103 -0.10 -4.53 9.01
C TYR A 103 0.02 -3.25 8.18
N GLY A 104 -0.25 -2.10 8.80
CA GLY A 104 -0.37 -0.83 8.12
C GLY A 104 0.71 0.15 8.53
N PHE A 105 0.34 1.42 8.66
CA PHE A 105 1.26 2.46 9.09
C PHE A 105 1.69 2.28 10.54
N ASN A 106 2.96 2.54 10.83
CA ASN A 106 3.54 2.38 12.16
C ASN A 106 4.24 3.68 12.59
N SER A 107 3.50 4.56 13.27
CA SER A 107 4.04 5.81 13.83
C SER A 107 5.19 5.54 14.81
N ALA A 108 5.98 6.58 15.13
CA ALA A 108 7.04 6.45 16.13
C ALA A 108 6.53 5.94 17.50
N LYS A 109 5.34 6.40 17.91
CA LYS A 109 4.69 5.97 19.16
C LYS A 109 4.28 4.49 19.09
N LEU A 110 3.59 4.09 18.02
CA LEU A 110 3.17 2.70 17.86
C LEU A 110 4.37 1.76 17.73
N ASN A 111 5.41 2.18 16.99
CA ASN A 111 6.63 1.41 16.84
C ASN A 111 7.30 1.17 18.19
N THR A 112 7.42 2.22 19.01
CA THR A 112 7.98 2.11 20.37
C THR A 112 7.20 1.11 21.22
N TYR A 113 5.86 1.16 21.15
CA TYR A 113 5.01 0.21 21.85
C TYR A 113 5.19 -1.23 21.36
N ILE A 114 5.17 -1.46 20.04
CA ILE A 114 5.33 -2.80 19.46
C ILE A 114 6.71 -3.36 19.83
N GLN A 115 7.78 -2.57 19.75
CA GLN A 115 9.13 -3.03 20.10
C GLN A 115 9.24 -3.42 21.59
N ALA A 116 8.50 -2.76 22.47
CA ALA A 116 8.50 -3.07 23.90
C ALA A 116 7.66 -4.31 24.26
N ASN A 117 6.60 -4.61 23.50
CA ASN A 117 5.61 -5.63 23.89
C ASN A 117 5.64 -6.89 23.01
N ASN A 118 5.84 -6.74 21.70
CA ASN A 118 5.84 -7.85 20.75
C ASN A 118 6.71 -7.52 19.51
N PRO A 119 8.06 -7.47 19.67
CA PRO A 119 8.96 -7.14 18.56
C PRO A 119 9.08 -8.26 17.52
N ASN A 120 8.56 -9.46 17.82
CA ASN A 120 8.76 -10.64 16.98
C ASN A 120 8.20 -10.44 15.57
N GLY A 121 9.04 -10.73 14.58
CA GLY A 121 8.67 -10.59 13.17
C GLY A 121 8.67 -9.15 12.65
N THR A 122 9.17 -8.18 13.42
CA THR A 122 9.36 -6.81 12.96
C THR A 122 10.82 -6.54 12.58
N SER A 123 11.04 -5.63 11.63
CA SER A 123 12.38 -5.12 11.31
C SER A 123 12.31 -3.61 11.03
N PRO A 124 12.13 -2.76 12.07
CA PRO A 124 11.77 -1.35 11.88
C PRO A 124 12.71 -0.56 10.96
N LYS A 125 14.02 -0.88 10.98
CA LYS A 125 15.01 -0.24 10.11
C LYS A 125 14.86 -0.63 8.63
N LEU A 126 14.55 -1.90 8.36
CA LEU A 126 14.46 -2.42 7.01
C LEU A 126 13.05 -2.27 6.41
N ASP A 127 12.05 -2.04 7.24
CA ASP A 127 10.66 -2.10 6.83
C ASP A 127 10.03 -0.70 6.66
N GLN A 128 9.36 -0.47 5.54
CA GLN A 128 8.78 0.81 5.13
C GLN A 128 7.46 1.14 5.86
N HIS A 129 6.98 0.33 6.83
CA HIS A 129 5.73 0.63 7.57
C HIS A 129 5.76 1.94 8.36
N SER A 130 6.94 2.38 8.83
CA SER A 130 7.10 3.70 9.47
C SER A 130 7.35 4.84 8.48
N SER A 131 7.47 4.53 7.20
CA SER A 131 7.70 5.51 6.13
C SER A 131 8.82 6.52 6.48
N PHE A 132 8.51 7.81 6.48
CA PHE A 132 9.43 8.89 6.80
C PHE A 132 9.42 9.32 8.26
N GLU A 133 8.73 8.59 9.15
CA GLU A 133 8.70 8.92 10.57
C GLU A 133 10.08 8.87 11.21
N VAL A 134 10.26 9.73 12.21
CA VAL A 134 11.49 9.85 12.97
C VAL A 134 11.24 9.48 14.43
N ASN A 135 12.27 8.98 15.11
CA ASN A 135 12.24 8.74 16.54
C ASN A 135 12.42 10.04 17.35
N SER A 136 12.46 9.94 18.68
CA SER A 136 12.63 11.08 19.58
C SER A 136 13.97 11.82 19.40
N LEU A 137 14.97 11.18 18.78
CA LEU A 137 16.26 11.78 18.45
C LEU A 137 16.27 12.44 17.05
N GLY A 138 15.13 12.44 16.34
CA GLY A 138 15.03 12.97 14.98
C GLY A 138 15.60 12.06 13.89
N ASN A 139 16.03 10.84 14.24
CA ASN A 139 16.55 9.87 13.28
C ASN A 139 15.41 9.10 12.62
N ARG A 140 15.53 8.82 11.31
CA ARG A 140 14.58 7.97 10.57
C ARG A 140 14.42 6.61 11.26
N ILE A 141 13.17 6.15 11.38
CA ILE A 141 12.87 4.81 11.92
C ILE A 141 13.21 3.74 10.88
N SER A 142 12.77 3.95 9.64
CA SER A 142 13.11 3.12 8.47
C SER A 142 14.21 3.79 7.65
N GLU A 143 15.22 3.01 7.27
CA GLU A 143 16.28 3.42 6.34
C GLU A 143 15.78 3.41 4.89
N ASN A 144 14.72 2.66 4.60
CA ASN A 144 14.08 2.62 3.29
C ASN A 144 13.04 3.75 3.16
N ASP A 145 13.12 4.49 2.06
CA ASP A 145 12.14 5.49 1.65
C ASP A 145 10.86 4.85 1.14
N GLY A 146 9.76 5.60 1.12
CA GLY A 146 8.46 5.09 0.67
C GLY A 146 7.54 4.70 1.81
N PHE A 147 6.54 3.86 1.52
CA PHE A 147 5.62 3.31 2.51
C PHE A 147 5.19 1.90 2.11
N ALA A 148 5.00 1.02 3.09
CA ALA A 148 4.51 -0.34 2.90
C ALA A 148 3.26 -0.67 3.71
N CYS A 149 2.51 -1.65 3.21
CA CYS A 149 1.46 -2.31 3.98
C CYS A 149 1.39 -3.81 3.63
N ASP A 150 0.88 -4.58 4.58
CA ASP A 150 0.57 -5.99 4.42
C ASP A 150 -0.94 -6.17 4.37
N PHE A 151 -1.43 -6.97 3.43
CA PHE A 151 -2.86 -7.17 3.29
C PHE A 151 -3.27 -8.50 2.64
N TYR A 152 -4.54 -8.84 2.84
CA TYR A 152 -5.29 -9.81 2.05
C TYR A 152 -6.28 -9.11 1.12
N VAL A 153 -6.69 -9.83 0.08
CA VAL A 153 -7.82 -9.44 -0.77
C VAL A 153 -8.94 -10.45 -0.58
N LYS A 154 -10.15 -9.97 -0.29
CA LYS A 154 -11.31 -10.81 -0.04
C LYS A 154 -11.57 -11.74 -1.23
N GLY A 155 -11.66 -13.04 -0.98
CA GLY A 155 -11.82 -14.09 -2.01
C GLY A 155 -10.51 -14.56 -2.66
N TYR A 156 -9.35 -14.04 -2.21
CA TYR A 156 -8.01 -14.45 -2.66
C TYR A 156 -7.13 -14.98 -1.52
N GLU A 157 -7.70 -15.24 -0.36
CA GLU A 157 -6.97 -15.60 0.87
C GLU A 157 -6.12 -16.87 0.74
N GLN A 158 -6.42 -17.75 -0.22
CA GLN A 158 -5.67 -18.98 -0.52
C GLN A 158 -4.95 -18.93 -1.88
N LYS A 159 -4.97 -17.78 -2.55
CA LYS A 159 -4.40 -17.57 -3.90
C LYS A 159 -3.81 -16.18 -4.04
N MET A 160 -3.13 -15.68 -3.00
CA MET A 160 -2.50 -14.35 -3.01
C MET A 160 -1.42 -14.20 -4.09
N GLY A 161 -0.91 -15.30 -4.66
CA GLY A 161 -0.08 -15.29 -5.86
C GLY A 161 -0.75 -14.59 -7.06
N GLU A 162 -2.06 -14.75 -7.23
CA GLU A 162 -2.84 -14.05 -8.28
C GLU A 162 -2.89 -12.53 -8.03
N VAL A 163 -2.96 -12.11 -6.76
CA VAL A 163 -2.85 -10.70 -6.38
C VAL A 163 -1.45 -10.17 -6.73
N VAL A 164 -0.39 -10.91 -6.40
CA VAL A 164 0.98 -10.52 -6.76
C VAL A 164 1.18 -10.44 -8.27
N LYS A 165 0.65 -11.39 -9.05
CA LYS A 165 0.65 -11.34 -10.52
C LYS A 165 -0.04 -10.08 -11.02
N PHE A 166 -1.19 -9.72 -10.48
CA PHE A 166 -1.89 -8.49 -10.85
C PHE A 166 -1.04 -7.24 -10.57
N ILE A 167 -0.46 -7.13 -9.37
CA ILE A 167 0.35 -5.97 -8.97
C ILE A 167 1.57 -5.83 -9.89
N THR A 168 2.33 -6.92 -10.06
CA THR A 168 3.57 -6.90 -10.86
C THR A 168 3.32 -6.58 -12.34
N ASN A 169 2.19 -7.04 -12.90
CA ASN A 169 1.86 -6.81 -14.30
C ASN A 169 1.22 -5.45 -14.58
N LYS A 170 0.50 -4.85 -13.61
CA LYS A 170 -0.43 -3.74 -13.88
C LYS A 170 -0.17 -2.48 -13.06
N LEU A 171 0.52 -2.57 -11.92
CA LEU A 171 0.62 -1.48 -10.95
C LEU A 171 2.05 -1.00 -10.75
N ASN A 172 2.18 0.24 -10.27
CA ASN A 172 3.46 0.87 -9.97
C ASN A 172 3.83 0.62 -8.50
N PHE A 173 4.61 -0.43 -8.23
CA PHE A 173 5.04 -0.83 -6.90
C PHE A 173 6.57 -0.66 -6.73
N ASP A 174 7.04 -0.45 -5.51
CA ASP A 174 8.47 -0.41 -5.18
C ASP A 174 9.00 -1.82 -4.89
N LYS A 175 8.54 -2.46 -3.80
CA LYS A 175 8.94 -3.81 -3.40
C LYS A 175 7.73 -4.66 -3.05
N ILE A 176 7.84 -5.96 -3.31
CA ILE A 176 6.90 -6.99 -2.85
C ILE A 176 7.70 -8.07 -2.13
N TYR A 177 7.30 -8.39 -0.90
CA TYR A 177 7.73 -9.61 -0.22
C TYR A 177 6.56 -10.59 -0.18
N PHE A 178 6.71 -11.71 -0.87
CA PHE A 178 5.67 -12.74 -1.00
C PHE A 178 5.97 -13.93 -0.10
N TYR A 179 5.05 -14.24 0.82
CA TYR A 179 5.21 -15.26 1.85
C TYR A 179 4.44 -16.56 1.55
N GLY A 180 3.93 -16.73 0.33
CA GLY A 180 3.08 -17.85 -0.07
C GLY A 180 1.61 -17.46 -0.26
N CYS A 181 0.86 -18.30 -0.96
CA CYS A 181 -0.50 -17.99 -1.41
C CYS A 181 -1.54 -17.82 -0.30
N SER A 182 -1.27 -18.36 0.87
CA SER A 182 -2.16 -18.30 2.04
C SER A 182 -1.71 -17.29 3.11
N ARG A 183 -0.82 -16.36 2.73
CA ARG A 183 -0.25 -15.34 3.63
C ARG A 183 -0.53 -13.94 3.07
N PRO A 184 -0.59 -12.90 3.93
CA PRO A 184 -0.76 -11.55 3.42
C PRO A 184 0.45 -11.17 2.57
N VAL A 185 0.22 -10.38 1.53
CA VAL A 185 1.30 -9.85 0.71
C VAL A 185 1.79 -8.55 1.32
N HIS A 186 3.11 -8.38 1.44
CA HIS A 186 3.72 -7.09 1.72
C HIS A 186 3.98 -6.36 0.41
N VAL A 187 3.53 -5.11 0.32
CA VAL A 187 3.76 -4.26 -0.86
C VAL A 187 4.15 -2.87 -0.40
N SER A 188 5.18 -2.30 -1.04
CA SER A 188 5.60 -0.92 -0.83
C SER A 188 5.49 -0.07 -2.08
N VAL A 189 5.48 1.24 -1.89
CA VAL A 189 5.59 2.29 -2.91
C VAL A 189 6.69 3.26 -2.52
N SER A 190 7.28 3.90 -3.52
CA SER A 190 8.30 4.93 -3.37
C SER A 190 8.23 5.89 -4.57
N SER A 191 8.80 7.09 -4.42
CA SER A 191 9.01 8.01 -5.54
C SER A 191 9.96 7.45 -6.61
N SER A 192 10.85 6.53 -6.22
CA SER A 192 11.81 5.85 -7.09
C SER A 192 11.62 4.33 -6.99
N PRO A 193 10.57 3.75 -7.60
CA PRO A 193 10.21 2.35 -7.44
C PRO A 193 11.27 1.41 -8.05
N GLN A 194 11.65 0.38 -7.29
CA GLN A 194 12.61 -0.64 -7.75
C GLN A 194 11.96 -1.79 -8.52
N HIS A 195 10.63 -1.92 -8.47
CA HIS A 195 9.88 -3.06 -9.01
C HIS A 195 10.47 -4.42 -8.58
N HIS A 196 10.84 -4.52 -7.31
CA HIS A 196 11.51 -5.67 -6.74
C HIS A 196 10.50 -6.68 -6.20
N LEU A 197 10.48 -7.90 -6.72
CA LEU A 197 9.75 -9.02 -6.16
C LEU A 197 10.72 -9.98 -5.46
N GLN A 198 10.53 -10.18 -4.15
CA GLN A 198 11.27 -11.14 -3.33
C GLN A 198 10.32 -12.24 -2.84
N LEU A 199 10.63 -13.49 -3.16
CA LEU A 199 9.95 -14.64 -2.57
C LEU A 199 10.60 -14.95 -1.23
N MET A 200 9.79 -15.07 -0.19
CA MET A 200 10.24 -15.38 1.16
C MET A 200 9.94 -16.85 1.43
N LEU A 201 10.93 -17.55 1.97
CA LEU A 201 10.83 -18.95 2.36
C LEU A 201 10.75 -19.05 3.88
N GLU A 202 10.11 -20.10 4.37
CA GLU A 202 10.13 -20.46 5.79
C GLU A 202 11.16 -21.59 5.96
N SER A 203 12.15 -21.38 6.82
CA SER A 203 13.11 -22.42 7.19
C SER A 203 12.51 -23.41 8.18
N GLU A 204 13.17 -24.54 8.40
CA GLU A 204 12.71 -25.62 9.29
C GLU A 204 12.39 -25.16 10.74
N ASN A 205 13.05 -24.09 11.19
CA ASN A 205 12.82 -23.48 12.50
C ASN A 205 11.80 -22.31 12.49
N GLY A 206 11.01 -22.16 11.42
CA GLY A 206 9.98 -21.15 11.28
C GLY A 206 10.49 -19.73 10.97
N ARG A 207 11.80 -19.55 10.74
CA ARG A 207 12.36 -18.24 10.34
C ARG A 207 12.09 -17.95 8.88
N ARG A 208 11.84 -16.68 8.57
CA ARG A 208 11.69 -16.21 7.18
C ARG A 208 13.07 -15.90 6.61
N VAL A 209 13.40 -16.50 5.48
CA VAL A 209 14.66 -16.28 4.76
C VAL A 209 14.38 -15.84 3.31
N PRO A 210 15.20 -14.94 2.75
CA PRO A 210 15.02 -14.51 1.37
C PRO A 210 15.33 -15.66 0.41
N GLY A 211 14.38 -15.99 -0.46
CA GLY A 211 14.54 -16.91 -1.58
C GLY A 211 14.85 -16.19 -2.89
N ARG A 212 14.23 -16.64 -3.98
CA ARG A 212 14.40 -16.02 -5.31
C ARG A 212 13.89 -14.59 -5.32
N LYS A 213 14.58 -13.73 -6.07
CA LYS A 213 14.17 -12.35 -6.33
C LYS A 213 14.35 -11.96 -7.78
N ALA A 214 13.61 -10.95 -8.21
CA ALA A 214 13.73 -10.35 -9.52
C ALA A 214 13.30 -8.87 -9.47
N TYR A 215 13.67 -8.12 -10.50
CA TYR A 215 13.40 -6.68 -10.63
C TYR A 215 12.75 -6.40 -12.00
N GLY A 216 12.02 -5.30 -12.12
CA GLY A 216 11.47 -4.83 -13.41
C GLY A 216 10.68 -5.91 -14.16
N GLU A 217 10.97 -6.11 -15.46
CA GLU A 217 10.29 -7.12 -16.28
C GLU A 217 10.53 -8.55 -15.77
N GLN A 218 11.69 -8.84 -15.19
CA GLN A 218 11.99 -10.15 -14.60
C GLN A 218 11.10 -10.45 -13.39
N ALA A 219 10.65 -9.41 -12.66
CA ALA A 219 9.69 -9.58 -11.57
C ALA A 219 8.34 -10.09 -12.07
N LYS A 220 7.89 -9.70 -13.28
CA LYS A 220 6.67 -10.22 -13.90
C LYS A 220 6.80 -11.71 -14.22
N PHE A 221 7.90 -12.10 -14.88
CA PHE A 221 8.16 -13.52 -15.17
C PHE A 221 8.27 -14.38 -13.91
N LEU A 222 8.83 -13.84 -12.83
CA LEU A 222 8.86 -14.52 -11.54
C LEU A 222 7.45 -14.66 -10.95
N ALA A 223 6.62 -13.62 -11.04
CA ALA A 223 5.25 -13.63 -10.53
C ALA A 223 4.35 -14.65 -11.25
N GLU A 224 4.50 -14.83 -12.57
CA GLU A 224 3.72 -15.82 -13.34
C GLU A 224 3.90 -17.26 -12.84
N ARG A 225 5.01 -17.53 -12.13
CA ARG A 225 5.33 -18.85 -11.59
C ARG A 225 4.79 -19.08 -10.17
N LEU A 226 4.12 -18.09 -9.58
CA LEU A 226 3.51 -18.24 -8.27
C LEU A 226 2.30 -19.16 -8.38
N GLN A 227 2.30 -20.21 -7.57
CA GLN A 227 1.21 -21.16 -7.38
C GLN A 227 0.53 -20.86 -6.06
#